data_AF-A0A532BFB1-F1
#
_entry.id   AF-A0A532BFB1-F1
#
_cell.length_a   1.000
_cell.length_b   1.000
_cell.length_c   1.000
_cell.angle_alpha   90.00
_cell.angle_beta   90.00
_cell.angle_gamma   90.00
#
_symmetry.space_group_name_H-M   'P 1'
#
loop_
_entity.id
_entity.type
_entity.pdbx_description
1 polymer ?
#
loop_
_entity_poly.entity_id
_entity_poly.type
_entity_poly.pdbx_seq_one_letter_code
_entity_poly.pdbx_strand_id
1 'polypeptide(L)' 'MNDENSITVDVVSDVVCPWCFIGQKRLDKAIAAVDIDVHIRWRPFQL' A
#
# COMPACT_ATOMS: atom_id res chain seq x y z
N MET A 1 -9.52 7.76 20.44
CA MET A 1 -9.53 7.07 19.12
C MET A 1 -8.69 5.84 19.34
N ASN A 2 -9.28 4.65 19.28
CA ASN A 2 -8.58 3.42 19.65
C ASN A 2 -7.51 3.13 18.59
N ASP A 3 -6.25 3.35 18.95
CA ASP A 3 -5.06 3.08 18.13
C ASP A 3 -4.78 1.56 17.95
N GLU A 4 -5.68 0.68 18.40
CA GLU A 4 -5.44 -0.77 18.46
C GLU A 4 -5.54 -1.49 17.10
N ASN A 5 -6.01 -0.82 16.04
CA ASN A 5 -6.23 -1.44 14.73
C ASN A 5 -5.74 -0.58 13.54
N SER A 6 -4.70 0.24 13.72
CA SER A 6 -4.06 0.99 12.63
C SER A 6 -2.73 0.36 12.19
N ILE A 7 -2.50 0.29 10.88
CA ILE A 7 -1.29 -0.28 10.29
C ILE A 7 -0.72 0.69 9.25
N THR A 8 0.59 0.94 9.32
CA THR A 8 1.31 1.66 8.27
C THR A 8 1.95 0.68 7.29
N VAL A 9 1.74 0.90 6.00
CA VAL A 9 2.30 0.08 4.91
C VAL A 9 3.22 0.97 4.07
N ASP A 10 4.52 0.71 4.13
CA ASP A 10 5.51 1.33 3.25
C ASP A 10 5.56 0.57 1.92
N VAL A 11 5.22 1.24 0.82
CA VAL A 11 5.23 0.68 -0.53
C VAL A 11 6.42 1.23 -1.29
N VAL A 12 7.33 0.34 -1.67
CA VAL A 12 8.49 0.64 -2.51
C VAL A 12 8.09 0.41 -3.97
N SER A 13 8.15 1.45 -4.81
CA SER A 13 7.71 1.36 -6.21
C SER A 13 8.54 2.20 -7.17
N ASP A 14 8.63 1.72 -8.41
CA ASP A 14 9.21 2.42 -9.56
C ASP A 14 8.11 2.68 -10.61
N VAL A 15 8.17 3.83 -11.28
CA VAL A 15 7.25 4.25 -12.34
C VAL A 15 7.37 3.41 -13.62
N VAL A 16 8.54 2.82 -13.90
CA VAL A 16 8.73 1.97 -15.08
C VAL A 16 8.32 0.51 -14.85
N CYS A 17 8.06 0.13 -13.60
CA CYS A 17 7.80 -1.26 -13.24
C CYS A 17 6.33 -1.64 -13.53
N PRO A 18 6.05 -2.54 -14.50
CA PRO A 18 4.67 -2.96 -14.79
C PRO A 18 4.04 -3.73 -13.61
N TRP A 19 4.86 -4.42 -12.81
CA TRP A 19 4.39 -5.14 -11.64
C TRP A 19 3.99 -4.23 -10.48
N CYS A 20 4.62 -3.06 -10.32
CA CYS A 20 4.23 -2.08 -9.31
C CYS A 20 2.80 -1.57 -9.56
N PHE A 21 2.41 -1.38 -10.82
CA PHE A 21 1.04 -0.99 -11.18
C PHE A 21 0.02 -2.09 -10.84
N ILE A 22 0.32 -3.35 -11.16
CA ILE A 22 -0.54 -4.49 -10.80
C ILE A 22 -0.63 -4.63 -9.27
N GLY A 23 0.50 -4.47 -8.58
CA GLY A 23 0.61 -4.52 -7.12
C GLY A 23 -0.26 -3.47 -6.45
N GLN A 24 -0.22 -2.22 -6.91
CA GLN A 24 -1.08 -1.15 -6.40
C GLN A 24 -2.57 -1.53 -6.48
N LYS A 25 -3.04 -2.02 -7.64
CA LYS A 25 -4.45 -2.44 -7.79
C LYS A 25 -4.85 -3.61 -6.90
N ARG A 26 -3.92 -4.49 -6.57
CA ARG A 26 -4.16 -5.59 -5.61
C ARG A 26 -4.19 -5.08 -4.17
N LEU A 27 -3.29 -4.16 -3.83
CA LEU A 27 -3.24 -3.51 -2.52
C LEU A 27 -4.53 -2.73 -2.25
N ASP A 28 -4.99 -1.92 -3.21
CA ASP A 28 -6.26 -1.17 -3.11
C ASP A 28 -7.44 -2.10 -2.79
N LYS A 29 -7.50 -3.27 -3.45
CA LYS A 29 -8.56 -4.28 -3.20
C LYS A 29 -8.44 -4.92 -1.82
N ALA A 30 -7.22 -5.19 -1.35
CA ALA A 30 -7.00 -5.77 -0.04
C ALA A 30 -7.41 -4.80 1.08
N ILE A 31 -7.06 -3.52 0.94
CA ILE A 31 -7.43 -2.46 1.89
C ILE A 31 -8.95 -2.31 1.96
N ALA A 32 -9.65 -2.34 0.81
CA ALA A 32 -11.11 -2.27 0.78
C ALA A 32 -11.82 -3.50 1.39
N ALA A 33 -11.10 -4.62 1.60
CA ALA A 33 -11.65 -5.85 2.13
C ALA A 33 -11.44 -6.02 3.65
N VAL A 34 -10.72 -5.10 4.29
CA VAL A 34 -10.41 -5.16 5.74
C VAL A 34 -10.95 -3.93 6.46
N ASP A 35 -11.42 -4.12 7.69
CA ASP A 35 -11.88 -3.03 8.58
C ASP A 35 -10.72 -2.63 9.52
N ILE A 36 -9.63 -2.17 8.91
CA ILE A 36 -8.39 -1.76 9.58
C ILE A 36 -8.05 -0.37 9.04
N ASP A 37 -7.58 0.53 9.89
CA ASP A 37 -7.11 1.83 9.45
C ASP A 37 -5.72 1.67 8.81
N VAL A 38 -5.64 1.80 7.48
CA VAL A 38 -4.40 1.57 6.72
C VAL A 38 -3.83 2.90 6.25
N HIS A 39 -2.61 3.21 6.69
CA HIS A 39 -1.85 4.36 6.21
C HIS A 39 -0.79 3.92 5.20
N ILE A 40 -0.91 4.37 3.95
CA ILE A 40 0.04 4.04 2.89
C ILE A 40 1.12 5.12 2.81
N ARG A 41 2.39 4.69 2.78
CA ARG A 41 3.54 5.58 2.54
C ARG A 41 4.29 5.10 1.31
N TRP A 42 4.42 5.98 0.31
CA TRP A 42 5.14 5.66 -0.93
C TRP A 42 6.61 6.00 -0.82
N ARG A 43 7.46 5.04 -1.19
CA ARG A 43 8.92 5.17 -1.21
C ARG A 43 9.40 4.96 -2.66
N PRO A 44 10.02 5.96 -3.29
CA PRO A 44 10.52 5.81 -4.65
C PRO A 44 11.66 4.78 -4.69
N PHE A 45 11.70 4.01 -5.78
CA PHE A 45 12.78 3.09 -6.10
C PHE A 45 13.17 3.26 -7.56
N GLN A 46 14.42 2.92 -7.88
CA GLN A 46 14.93 2.88 -9.23
C GLN A 46 15.50 1.48 -9.45
N LEU A 47 14.91 0.74 -10.41
CA LEU A 47 15.35 -0.58 -10.85
C LEU A 47 16.74 -0.57 -11.50
#